data_AF-A0A238L7G7-F1
#
_entry.id   AF-A0A238L7G7-F1
#
_cell.length_a   1.000
_cell.length_b   1.000
_cell.length_c   1.000
_cell.angle_alpha   90.00
_cell.angle_beta   90.00
_cell.angle_gamma   90.00
#
_symmetry.space_group_name_H-M   'P 1'
#
loop_
_entity.id
_entity.type
_entity.pdbx_description
1 polymer ?
#
loop_
_entity_poly.entity_id
_entity_poly.type
_entity_poly.pdbx_seq_one_letter_code
_entity_poly.pdbx_strand_id
1 'polypeptide(L)'
;MKTGPADHRTPDGKSPTSVRLLRNPIDFIAEDHLRLRTMCAEMDRLADSTGPESDAVVALLDYLRQELPDLLADEDDDLMPLILKRAEPEDELPRLARRLAREHGEIETHQRSVVAGLVAIADTARVPDRLRDPLRDLAAATRRHLILENAILLPLARVRLRSADLGVLRKAMLRRRGLNDPFVA
;
A
#
# COMPACT_ATOMS: atom_id res chain seq x y z
N MET A 1 -19.57 4.95 31.18
CA MET A 1 -19.59 4.85 29.70
C MET A 1 -18.21 4.42 29.25
N LYS A 2 -18.00 3.14 28.87
CA LYS A 2 -16.76 2.74 28.21
C LYS A 2 -16.87 3.23 26.77
N THR A 3 -16.16 4.31 26.44
CA THR A 3 -15.91 4.68 25.05
C THR A 3 -15.25 3.47 24.38
N GLY A 4 -15.91 2.85 23.41
CA GLY A 4 -15.26 1.86 22.55
C GLY A 4 -14.01 2.48 21.91
N PRO A 5 -13.03 1.67 21.47
CA PRO A 5 -11.87 2.21 20.76
C PRO A 5 -12.39 3.04 19.59
N ALA A 6 -11.92 4.30 19.48
CA ALA A 6 -12.28 5.16 18.37
C ALA A 6 -11.89 4.47 17.06
N ASP A 7 -12.83 4.38 16.13
CA ASP A 7 -12.54 3.86 14.80
C ASP A 7 -11.62 4.86 14.08
N HIS A 8 -10.39 4.43 13.82
CA HIS A 8 -9.36 5.25 13.19
C HIS A 8 -9.23 4.99 11.69
N ARG A 9 -10.10 4.14 11.13
CA ARG A 9 -10.17 3.85 9.69
C ARG A 9 -10.65 5.07 8.92
N THR A 10 -10.15 5.25 7.70
CA THR A 10 -10.52 6.39 6.85
C THR A 10 -11.79 6.04 6.06
N PRO A 11 -12.93 6.69 6.32
CA PRO A 11 -14.21 6.27 5.73
C PRO A 11 -14.30 6.43 4.21
N ASP A 12 -13.46 7.28 3.63
CA ASP A 12 -13.47 7.64 2.21
C ASP A 12 -12.56 6.74 1.35
N GLY A 13 -11.63 5.99 1.95
CA GLY A 13 -10.56 5.28 1.25
C GLY A 13 -9.63 6.20 0.43
N LYS A 14 -9.74 7.51 0.61
CA LYS A 14 -9.06 8.56 -0.18
C LYS A 14 -8.18 9.47 0.67
N SER A 15 -8.35 9.47 1.98
CA SER A 15 -7.48 10.17 2.93
C SER A 15 -6.34 9.26 3.40
N PRO A 16 -5.14 9.82 3.69
CA PRO A 16 -4.01 9.02 4.18
C PRO A 16 -4.38 8.20 5.41
N THR A 17 -3.86 6.97 5.48
CA THR A 17 -4.15 6.04 6.57
C THR A 17 -3.72 6.63 7.91
N SER A 18 -4.60 6.51 8.91
CA SER A 18 -4.33 7.07 10.24
C SER A 18 -3.16 6.36 10.91
N VAL A 19 -2.12 7.12 11.24
CA VAL A 19 -0.97 6.62 12.02
C VAL A 19 -1.35 6.08 13.40
N ARG A 20 -2.57 6.36 13.89
CA ARG A 20 -3.10 5.75 15.11
C ARG A 20 -3.30 4.23 14.97
N LEU A 21 -3.52 3.72 13.75
CA LEU A 21 -3.61 2.29 13.48
C LEU A 21 -2.30 1.56 13.71
N LEU A 22 -1.14 2.24 13.69
CA LEU A 22 0.16 1.64 14.00
C LEU A 22 0.26 1.05 15.42
N ARG A 23 -0.73 1.27 16.29
CA ARG A 23 -0.89 0.45 17.51
C ARG A 23 -0.87 -1.05 17.17
N ASN A 24 -1.50 -1.44 16.07
CA ASN A 24 -1.34 -2.73 15.41
C ASN A 24 -0.88 -2.53 13.95
N PRO A 25 0.42 -2.72 13.64
CA PRO A 25 0.94 -2.43 12.30
C PRO A 25 0.28 -3.27 11.19
N ILE A 26 -0.23 -4.47 11.48
CA ILE A 26 -0.95 -5.28 10.48
C ILE A 26 -2.31 -4.65 10.12
N ASP A 27 -2.96 -3.97 11.06
CA ASP A 27 -4.21 -3.26 10.78
C ASP A 27 -3.95 -1.95 10.02
N PHE A 28 -2.80 -1.31 10.23
CA PHE A 28 -2.38 -0.17 9.40
C PHE A 28 -2.16 -0.60 7.94
N ILE A 29 -1.39 -1.67 7.69
CA ILE A 29 -1.15 -2.20 6.33
C ILE A 29 -2.48 -2.61 5.66
N ALA A 30 -3.36 -3.29 6.40
CA ALA A 30 -4.68 -3.67 5.88
C ALA A 30 -5.54 -2.46 5.49
N GLU A 31 -5.44 -1.34 6.21
CA GLU A 31 -6.13 -0.10 5.85
C GLU A 31 -5.47 0.58 4.64
N ASP A 32 -4.14 0.59 4.57
CA ASP A 32 -3.40 1.06 3.39
C ASP A 32 -3.78 0.26 2.12
N HIS A 33 -4.07 -1.04 2.25
CA HIS A 33 -4.59 -1.84 1.13
C HIS A 33 -5.96 -1.36 0.63
N LEU A 34 -6.83 -0.87 1.51
CA LEU A 34 -8.13 -0.30 1.12
C LEU A 34 -7.93 1.02 0.38
N ARG A 35 -7.01 1.85 0.85
CA ARG A 35 -6.60 3.09 0.15
C ARG A 35 -6.00 2.77 -1.23
N LEU A 36 -5.08 1.82 -1.30
CA LEU A 36 -4.45 1.40 -2.56
C LEU A 36 -5.49 0.86 -3.57
N ARG A 37 -6.48 0.10 -3.11
CA ARG A 37 -7.60 -0.35 -3.94
C ARG A 37 -8.43 0.81 -4.48
N THR A 38 -8.63 1.86 -3.69
CA THR A 38 -9.31 3.09 -4.12
C THR A 38 -8.48 3.83 -5.18
N MET A 39 -7.16 3.91 -5.01
CA MET A 39 -6.26 4.50 -6.00
C MET A 39 -6.24 3.70 -7.31
N CYS A 40 -6.38 2.38 -7.26
CA CYS A 40 -6.58 1.57 -8.46
C CYS A 40 -7.86 1.97 -9.23
N ALA A 41 -8.94 2.29 -8.52
CA ALA A 41 -10.17 2.76 -9.16
C ALA A 41 -10.03 4.18 -9.74
N GLU A 42 -9.24 5.06 -9.09
CA GLU A 42 -8.90 6.37 -9.66
C GLU A 42 -8.04 6.25 -10.93
N MET A 43 -7.10 5.30 -10.97
CA MET A 43 -6.30 5.03 -12.18
C MET A 43 -7.17 4.58 -13.35
N ASP A 44 -8.12 3.67 -13.13
CA ASP A 44 -9.06 3.24 -14.17
C ASP A 44 -9.94 4.40 -14.66
N ARG A 45 -10.50 5.18 -13.73
CA ARG A 45 -11.31 6.37 -14.08
C ARG A 45 -10.51 7.35 -14.93
N LEU A 46 -9.26 7.63 -14.55
CA LEU A 46 -8.41 8.52 -15.31
C LEU A 46 -8.09 7.94 -16.71
N ALA A 47 -7.85 6.63 -16.80
CA ALA A 47 -7.62 5.94 -18.06
C ALA A 47 -8.82 5.96 -19.02
N ASP A 48 -10.04 6.09 -18.48
CA ASP A 48 -11.29 6.18 -19.26
C ASP A 48 -11.73 7.64 -19.51
N SER A 49 -11.15 8.60 -18.78
CA SER A 49 -11.53 10.01 -18.89
C SER A 49 -11.18 10.65 -20.24
N THR A 50 -11.98 11.64 -20.64
CA THR A 50 -11.73 12.49 -21.82
C THR A 50 -10.77 13.64 -21.50
N GLY A 51 -10.64 14.02 -20.23
CA GLY A 51 -9.72 15.04 -19.73
C GLY A 51 -9.42 14.82 -18.25
N PRO A 52 -8.20 15.15 -17.79
CA PRO A 52 -7.81 14.93 -16.41
C PRO A 52 -8.49 15.95 -15.48
N GLU A 53 -9.10 15.46 -14.40
CA GLU A 53 -9.43 16.32 -13.25
C GLU A 53 -8.13 16.64 -12.51
N SER A 54 -7.75 17.92 -12.45
CA SER A 54 -6.44 18.35 -11.93
C SER A 54 -6.19 17.84 -10.51
N ASP A 55 -7.18 17.96 -9.62
CA ASP A 55 -7.09 17.49 -8.23
C ASP A 55 -6.89 15.97 -8.14
N ALA A 56 -7.53 15.19 -9.01
CA ALA A 56 -7.39 13.74 -9.04
C ALA A 56 -6.00 13.31 -9.52
N VAL A 57 -5.44 14.01 -10.51
CA VAL A 57 -4.06 13.77 -10.98
C VAL A 57 -3.04 14.11 -9.90
N VAL A 58 -3.21 15.24 -9.20
CA VAL A 58 -2.33 15.64 -8.10
C VAL A 58 -2.38 14.61 -6.97
N ALA A 59 -3.58 14.24 -6.52
CA ALA A 59 -3.74 13.24 -5.46
C ALA A 59 -3.13 11.89 -5.82
N LEU A 60 -3.31 11.43 -7.07
CA LEU A 60 -2.72 10.19 -7.55
C LEU A 60 -1.18 10.29 -7.64
N LEU A 61 -0.64 11.42 -8.11
CA LEU A 61 0.80 11.66 -8.16
C LEU A 61 1.43 11.65 -6.78
N ASP A 62 0.81 12.33 -5.81
CA ASP A 62 1.30 12.39 -4.44
C ASP A 62 1.30 10.99 -3.81
N TYR A 63 0.20 10.25 -3.95
CA TYR A 63 0.10 8.88 -3.47
C TYR A 63 1.16 7.96 -4.08
N LEU A 64 1.29 7.96 -5.42
CA LEU A 64 2.24 7.09 -6.12
C LEU A 64 3.69 7.43 -5.81
N ARG A 65 4.01 8.67 -5.44
CA ARG A 65 5.39 9.11 -5.15
C ARG A 65 5.79 8.97 -3.69
N GLN A 66 4.85 9.09 -2.77
CA GLN A 66 5.15 9.17 -1.34
C GLN A 66 4.64 7.93 -0.60
N GLU A 67 3.39 7.55 -0.79
CA GLU A 67 2.74 6.55 0.06
C GLU A 67 2.89 5.12 -0.46
N LEU A 68 2.75 4.88 -1.76
CA LEU A 68 2.94 3.55 -2.33
C LEU A 68 4.37 3.01 -2.09
N PRO A 69 5.45 3.78 -2.28
CA PRO A 69 6.79 3.32 -1.95
C PRO A 69 6.97 2.98 -0.46
N ASP A 70 6.37 3.76 0.44
CA ASP A 70 6.44 3.50 1.87
C ASP A 70 5.71 2.20 2.26
N LEU A 71 4.54 1.94 1.67
CA LEU A 71 3.79 0.69 1.87
C LEU A 71 4.61 -0.53 1.43
N LEU A 72 5.12 -0.52 0.19
CA LEU A 72 5.92 -1.63 -0.34
C LEU A 72 7.17 -1.88 0.52
N ALA A 73 7.81 -0.82 1.00
CA ALA A 73 8.98 -0.93 1.86
C ALA A 73 8.64 -1.43 3.28
N ASP A 74 7.49 -1.05 3.84
CA ASP A 74 7.00 -1.62 5.11
C ASP A 74 6.74 -3.13 4.98
N GLU A 75 6.29 -3.59 3.82
CA GLU A 75 6.06 -5.00 3.51
C GLU A 75 7.38 -5.76 3.30
N ASP A 76 8.26 -5.26 2.42
CA ASP A 76 9.48 -5.97 2.01
C ASP A 76 10.61 -5.90 3.03
N ASP A 77 10.89 -4.71 3.58
CA ASP A 77 12.04 -4.51 4.46
C ASP A 77 11.75 -4.96 5.89
N ASP A 78 10.49 -4.86 6.33
CA ASP A 78 10.13 -4.97 7.73
C ASP A 78 9.17 -6.15 8.00
N LEU A 79 8.01 -6.23 7.34
CA LEU A 79 7.03 -7.29 7.60
C LEU A 79 7.52 -8.67 7.15
N MET A 80 7.92 -8.81 5.89
CA MET A 80 8.29 -10.11 5.30
C MET A 80 9.43 -10.80 6.07
N PRO A 81 10.52 -10.12 6.46
CA PRO A 81 11.58 -10.74 7.26
C PRO A 81 11.11 -11.21 8.64
N LEU A 82 10.14 -10.52 9.25
CA LEU A 82 9.57 -10.93 10.54
C LEU A 82 8.70 -12.19 10.39
N ILE A 83 7.85 -12.26 9.36
CA ILE A 83 7.02 -13.44 9.12
C ILE A 83 7.90 -14.65 8.77
N LEU A 84 8.93 -14.48 7.92
CA LEU A 84 9.87 -15.56 7.58
C LEU A 84 10.60 -16.15 8.80
N LYS A 85 10.93 -15.33 9.80
CA LYS A 85 11.52 -15.80 11.07
C LYS A 85 10.57 -16.61 11.93
N ARG A 86 9.25 -16.47 11.72
CA ARG A 86 8.19 -17.11 12.51
C ARG A 86 7.46 -18.23 11.76
N ALA A 87 7.70 -18.37 10.46
CA ALA A 87 7.03 -19.34 9.62
C ALA A 87 7.45 -20.76 9.96
N GLU A 88 6.48 -21.66 9.92
CA GLU A 88 6.68 -23.11 9.99
C GLU A 88 6.75 -23.69 8.56
N PRO A 89 7.34 -24.89 8.39
CA PRO A 89 7.48 -25.49 7.05
C PRO A 89 6.16 -25.64 6.28
N GLU A 90 5.06 -25.89 6.99
CA GLU A 90 3.70 -26.02 6.45
C GLU A 90 3.10 -24.72 5.92
N ASP A 91 3.67 -23.57 6.28
CA ASP A 91 3.21 -22.26 5.77
C ASP A 91 3.64 -22.02 4.31
N GLU A 92 4.56 -22.83 3.75
CA GLU A 92 5.15 -22.69 2.41
C GLU A 92 5.67 -21.27 2.07
N LEU A 93 5.97 -20.47 3.11
CA LEU A 93 6.21 -19.04 2.99
C LEU A 93 7.37 -18.65 2.06
N PRO A 94 8.50 -19.39 1.96
CA PRO A 94 9.57 -19.02 1.04
C PRO A 94 9.13 -18.91 -0.43
N ARG A 95 8.16 -19.73 -0.86
CA ARG A 95 7.61 -19.66 -2.21
C ARG A 95 6.72 -18.44 -2.38
N LEU A 96 5.87 -18.16 -1.39
CA LEU A 96 5.01 -16.98 -1.36
C LEU A 96 5.84 -15.69 -1.36
N ALA A 97 6.88 -15.60 -0.54
CA ALA A 97 7.78 -14.44 -0.46
C ALA A 97 8.44 -14.13 -1.81
N ARG A 98 8.98 -15.15 -2.51
CA ARG A 98 9.55 -14.95 -3.87
C ARG A 98 8.52 -14.49 -4.89
N ARG A 99 7.25 -14.87 -4.72
CA ARG A 99 6.17 -14.42 -5.59
C ARG A 99 5.83 -12.95 -5.32
N LEU A 100 5.64 -12.58 -4.05
CA LEU A 100 5.31 -11.22 -3.64
C LEU A 100 6.40 -10.23 -4.06
N ALA A 101 7.68 -10.55 -3.80
CA ALA A 101 8.81 -9.70 -4.21
C ALA A 101 8.85 -9.46 -5.74
N ARG A 102 8.47 -10.45 -6.55
CA ARG A 102 8.36 -10.26 -8.01
C ARG A 102 7.19 -9.37 -8.38
N GLU A 103 6.03 -9.54 -7.72
CA GLU A 103 4.85 -8.71 -7.95
C GLU A 103 5.11 -7.25 -7.53
N HIS A 104 5.86 -7.00 -6.45
CA HIS A 104 6.33 -5.66 -6.08
C HIS A 104 7.21 -5.04 -7.17
N GLY A 105 8.21 -5.77 -7.68
CA GLY A 105 9.06 -5.26 -8.76
C GLY A 105 8.30 -4.94 -10.06
N GLU A 106 7.23 -5.69 -10.36
CA GLU A 106 6.28 -5.39 -11.44
C GLU A 106 5.53 -4.07 -11.13
N ILE A 107 4.96 -3.94 -9.94
CA ILE A 107 4.24 -2.73 -9.49
C ILE A 107 5.14 -1.50 -9.53
N GLU A 108 6.36 -1.55 -9.00
CA GLU A 108 7.33 -0.44 -9.03
C GLU A 108 7.68 -0.01 -10.46
N THR A 109 7.77 -0.97 -11.38
CA THR A 109 8.06 -0.68 -12.79
C THR A 109 6.89 0.06 -13.45
N HIS A 110 5.66 -0.41 -13.22
CA HIS A 110 4.46 0.27 -13.71
C HIS A 110 4.27 1.64 -13.03
N GLN A 111 4.51 1.74 -11.73
CA GLN A 111 4.43 2.98 -10.96
C GLN A 111 5.36 4.06 -11.51
N ARG A 112 6.64 3.74 -11.79
CA ARG A 112 7.56 4.69 -12.42
C ARG A 112 7.08 5.16 -13.80
N SER A 113 6.54 4.26 -14.62
CA SER A 113 5.99 4.60 -15.93
C SER A 113 4.80 5.55 -15.83
N VAL A 114 3.85 5.25 -14.93
CA VAL A 114 2.66 6.07 -14.68
C VAL A 114 3.04 7.44 -14.13
N VAL A 115 3.93 7.51 -13.14
CA VAL A 115 4.40 8.79 -12.57
C VAL A 115 5.04 9.67 -13.64
N ALA A 116 5.90 9.11 -14.50
CA ALA A 116 6.51 9.87 -15.60
C ALA A 116 5.45 10.39 -16.58
N GLY A 117 4.44 9.57 -16.88
CA GLY A 117 3.33 9.95 -17.74
C GLY A 117 2.46 11.07 -17.14
N LEU A 118 2.09 10.95 -15.87
CA LEU A 118 1.26 11.93 -15.15
C LEU A 118 1.94 13.31 -15.04
N VAL A 119 3.24 13.34 -14.74
CA VAL A 119 4.02 14.59 -14.70
C VAL A 119 4.02 15.30 -16.05
N ALA A 120 4.10 14.55 -17.15
CA ALA A 120 4.14 15.11 -18.49
C ALA A 120 2.79 15.68 -18.96
N ILE A 121 1.70 15.46 -18.20
CA ILE A 121 0.34 15.84 -18.60
C ILE A 121 -0.37 16.79 -17.64
N ALA A 122 0.33 17.27 -16.61
CA ALA A 122 -0.23 18.14 -15.56
C ALA A 122 -0.94 19.39 -16.12
N ASP A 123 -0.48 19.91 -17.27
CA ASP A 123 -1.04 21.10 -17.93
C ASP A 123 -1.84 20.80 -19.22
N THR A 124 -2.16 19.53 -19.48
CA THR A 124 -2.83 19.13 -20.72
C THR A 124 -4.35 19.01 -20.55
N ALA A 125 -5.11 19.39 -21.58
CA ALA A 125 -6.57 19.28 -21.59
C ALA A 125 -7.11 17.83 -21.77
N ARG A 126 -6.25 16.86 -22.11
CA ARG A 126 -6.64 15.46 -22.37
C ARG A 126 -5.58 14.47 -21.90
N VAL A 127 -6.03 13.37 -21.30
CA VAL A 127 -5.18 12.20 -21.00
C VAL A 127 -4.71 11.55 -22.31
N PRO A 128 -3.39 11.52 -22.59
CA PRO A 128 -2.85 10.92 -23.81
C PRO A 128 -3.11 9.42 -23.88
N ASP A 129 -3.38 8.90 -25.07
CA ASP A 129 -3.72 7.49 -25.25
C ASP A 129 -2.58 6.55 -24.78
N ARG A 130 -1.33 6.98 -24.93
CA ARG A 130 -0.13 6.26 -24.43
C ARG A 130 -0.08 6.06 -22.91
N LEU A 131 -0.88 6.81 -22.13
CA LEU A 131 -0.91 6.70 -20.67
C LEU A 131 -2.05 5.79 -20.17
N ARG A 132 -3.04 5.50 -21.02
CA ARG A 132 -4.23 4.73 -20.63
C ARG A 132 -3.88 3.30 -20.25
N ASP A 133 -3.08 2.62 -21.06
CA ASP A 133 -2.69 1.23 -20.78
C ASP A 133 -1.76 1.13 -19.56
N PRO A 134 -0.72 1.97 -19.39
CA PRO A 134 0.08 1.97 -18.16
C PRO A 134 -0.73 2.16 -16.87
N LEU A 135 -1.77 3.02 -16.88
CA LEU A 135 -2.66 3.20 -15.73
C LEU A 135 -3.43 1.91 -15.40
N ARG A 136 -4.00 1.27 -16.43
CA ARG A 136 -4.76 0.01 -16.28
C ARG A 136 -3.86 -1.14 -15.85
N ASP A 137 -2.65 -1.22 -16.40
CA ASP A 137 -1.68 -2.26 -16.07
C ASP A 137 -1.24 -2.17 -14.61
N LEU A 138 -0.93 -0.96 -14.12
CA LEU A 138 -0.61 -0.73 -12.71
C LEU A 138 -1.79 -1.15 -11.82
N ALA A 139 -2.99 -0.66 -12.12
CA ALA A 139 -4.18 -0.99 -11.35
C ALA A 139 -4.47 -2.50 -11.32
N ALA A 140 -4.28 -3.20 -12.44
CA ALA A 140 -4.47 -4.64 -12.54
C ALA A 140 -3.40 -5.42 -11.77
N ALA A 141 -2.12 -5.05 -11.88
CA ALA A 141 -1.03 -5.68 -11.15
C ALA A 141 -1.23 -5.55 -9.64
N THR A 142 -1.51 -4.33 -9.17
CA THR A 142 -1.77 -4.05 -7.76
C THR A 142 -2.97 -4.81 -7.22
N ARG A 143 -4.09 -4.92 -7.95
CA ARG A 143 -5.25 -5.71 -7.49
C ARG A 143 -4.94 -7.19 -7.34
N ARG A 144 -4.21 -7.78 -8.29
CA ARG A 144 -3.79 -9.20 -8.20
C ARG A 144 -2.92 -9.43 -6.97
N HIS A 145 -2.03 -8.50 -6.71
CA HIS A 145 -1.13 -8.52 -5.57
C HIS A 145 -1.89 -8.43 -4.22
N LEU A 146 -2.77 -7.44 -4.08
CA LEU A 146 -3.59 -7.24 -2.89
C LEU A 146 -4.47 -8.45 -2.54
N ILE A 147 -4.95 -9.20 -3.53
CA ILE A 147 -5.71 -10.44 -3.27
C ILE A 147 -4.84 -11.44 -2.51
N LEU A 148 -3.58 -11.62 -2.94
CA LEU A 148 -2.68 -12.60 -2.36
C LEU A 148 -2.31 -12.22 -0.92
N GLU A 149 -1.98 -10.96 -0.69
CA GLU A 149 -1.59 -10.50 0.65
C GLU A 149 -2.75 -10.52 1.64
N ASN A 150 -3.91 -10.01 1.24
CA ASN A 150 -5.07 -9.96 2.14
C ASN A 150 -5.64 -11.37 2.43
N ALA A 151 -5.56 -12.29 1.47
CA ALA A 151 -6.06 -13.65 1.64
C ALA A 151 -5.07 -14.59 2.36
N ILE A 152 -3.76 -14.31 2.27
CA ILE A 152 -2.74 -15.24 2.76
C ILE A 152 -1.73 -14.55 3.70
N LEU A 153 -1.02 -13.52 3.23
CA LEU A 153 0.09 -12.93 3.98
C LEU A 153 -0.37 -12.30 5.31
N LEU A 154 -1.35 -11.40 5.29
CA LEU A 154 -1.82 -10.70 6.49
C LEU A 154 -2.48 -11.64 7.50
N PRO A 155 -3.33 -12.61 7.09
CA PRO A 155 -3.81 -13.66 7.99
C PRO A 155 -2.67 -14.46 8.65
N LEU A 156 -1.67 -14.87 7.87
CA LEU A 156 -0.51 -15.59 8.41
C LEU A 156 0.29 -14.72 9.40
N ALA A 157 0.49 -13.43 9.07
CA ALA A 157 1.15 -12.48 9.96
C ALA A 157 0.43 -12.36 11.31
N ARG A 158 -0.90 -12.29 11.31
CA ARG A 158 -1.71 -12.25 12.54
C ARG A 158 -1.57 -13.51 13.40
N VAL A 159 -1.40 -14.67 12.77
CA VAL A 159 -1.23 -15.95 13.48
C VAL A 159 0.20 -16.10 14.02
N ARG A 160 1.21 -15.72 13.26
CA ARG A 160 2.62 -16.06 13.55
C ARG A 160 3.37 -14.97 14.32
N LEU A 161 3.05 -13.69 14.13
CA LEU A 161 3.78 -12.59 14.77
C LEU A 161 3.38 -12.41 16.23
N ARG A 162 4.38 -12.24 17.10
CA ARG A 162 4.20 -11.98 18.52
C ARG A 162 4.21 -10.47 18.79
N SER A 163 3.76 -10.06 19.97
CA SER A 163 3.76 -8.65 20.38
C SER A 163 5.11 -7.95 20.25
N ALA A 164 6.21 -8.68 20.48
CA ALA A 164 7.57 -8.16 20.28
C ALA A 164 7.87 -7.87 18.80
N ASP A 165 7.45 -8.75 17.89
CA ASP A 165 7.64 -8.58 16.44
C ASP A 165 6.82 -7.38 15.94
N LEU A 166 5.56 -7.26 16.40
CA LEU A 166 4.70 -6.11 16.09
C LEU A 166 5.29 -4.80 16.62
N GLY A 167 5.98 -4.83 17.76
CA GLY A 167 6.70 -3.66 18.28
C GLY A 167 7.91 -3.26 17.43
N VAL A 168 8.63 -4.23 16.87
CA VAL A 168 9.72 -3.98 15.92
C VAL A 168 9.18 -3.37 14.63
N LEU A 169 8.18 -3.99 14.03
CA LEU A 169 7.54 -3.53 12.80
C LEU A 169 7.02 -2.09 12.95
N ARG A 170 6.27 -1.83 14.02
CA ARG A 170 5.74 -0.49 14.30
C ARG A 170 6.84 0.58 14.32
N LYS A 171 7.93 0.34 15.05
CA LYS A 171 9.03 1.30 15.18
C LYS A 171 9.68 1.59 13.82
N ALA A 172 9.82 0.58 12.98
CA ALA A 172 10.35 0.75 11.64
C ALA A 172 9.42 1.61 10.77
N MET A 173 8.13 1.29 10.72
CA MET A 173 7.11 2.03 9.95
C MET A 173 6.98 3.50 10.39
N LEU A 174 7.04 3.77 11.71
CA LEU A 174 7.05 5.13 12.25
C LEU A 174 8.30 5.90 11.85
N ARG A 175 9.48 5.27 11.98
CA ARG A 175 10.76 5.89 11.61
C ARG A 175 10.80 6.22 10.12
N ARG A 176 10.28 5.35 9.26
CA ARG A 176 10.16 5.59 7.81
C ARG A 176 9.39 6.88 7.52
N ARG A 177 8.34 7.12 8.31
CA ARG A 177 7.49 8.32 8.24
C ARG A 177 8.01 9.51 9.06
N GLY A 178 9.22 9.42 9.65
CA GLY A 178 9.80 10.49 10.47
C GLY A 178 9.07 10.76 11.79
N LEU A 179 8.33 9.77 12.31
CA LEU A 179 7.51 9.89 13.51
C LEU A 179 8.16 9.20 14.71
N ASN A 180 7.96 9.79 15.89
CA ASN A 180 8.24 9.12 17.17
C ASN A 180 7.11 8.16 17.53
N ASP A 181 7.40 7.11 18.31
CA ASP A 181 6.38 6.16 18.78
C ASP A 181 5.41 6.81 19.76
N PRO A 182 4.15 7.08 19.36
CA PRO A 182 3.19 7.78 20.21
C PRO A 182 2.52 6.83 21.23
N PHE A 183 2.92 5.55 21.24
CA PHE A 183 2.36 4.53 22.13
C PHE A 183 3.35 4.09 23.21
N VAL A 184 4.59 4.60 23.18
CA VAL A 184 5.56 4.44 24.25
C VAL A 184 5.39 5.63 25.21
N ALA A 185 5.22 5.32 26.50
CA ALA A 185 5.17 6.30 27.57
C ALA A 185 6.57 6.74 27.98
#